data_AF-A0A227J1L1-F1
#
_entry.id   AF-A0A227J1L1-F1
#
_cell.length_a   1.000
_cell.length_b   1.000
_cell.length_c   1.000
_cell.angle_alpha   90.00
_cell.angle_beta   90.00
_cell.angle_gamma   90.00
#
_symmetry.space_group_name_H-M   'P 1'
#
loop_
_entity.id
_entity.type
_entity.pdbx_description
1 polymer ?
#
loop_
_entity_poly.entity_id
_entity_poly.type
_entity_poly.pdbx_seq_one_letter_code
_entity_poly.pdbx_strand_id
1 'polypeptide(L)'
;HSFVLISPYFIPTEAGTKALTNAAKRGVDITIVTNSLASNDVFAVHGWYAKYREDLLESGIKLWEVKSSAKLKSKWSLTGSSRASLHAKAMTIDDKTLF
;
A
#
# COMPACT_ATOMS: atom_id res chain seq x y z
N HIS A 1 12.81 8.24 -12.17
CA HIS A 1 12.28 8.71 -10.88
C HIS A 1 11.55 7.56 -10.20
N SER A 2 11.72 7.41 -8.88
CA SER A 2 11.08 6.35 -8.08
C SER A 2 10.26 6.95 -6.94
N PHE A 3 9.14 6.31 -6.61
CA PHE A 3 8.32 6.67 -5.47
C PHE A 3 7.82 5.40 -4.78
N VAL A 4 8.18 5.22 -3.51
CA VAL A 4 7.68 4.12 -2.68
C VAL A 4 6.81 4.67 -1.59
N LEU A 5 5.60 4.13 -1.45
CA LEU A 5 4.69 4.43 -0.35
C LEU A 5 4.44 3.18 0.48
N ILE A 6 4.68 3.28 1.78
CA ILE A 6 4.35 2.26 2.76
C ILE A 6 3.29 2.86 3.67
N SER A 7 2.06 2.35 3.58
CA SER A 7 0.95 2.83 4.42
C SER A 7 0.00 1.70 4.79
N PRO A 8 -0.33 1.49 6.09
CA PRO A 8 -1.47 0.67 6.45
C PRO A 8 -2.74 1.17 5.79
N TYR A 9 -3.57 0.23 5.32
CA TYR A 9 -4.93 0.52 4.82
C TYR A 9 -4.94 1.66 3.80
N PHE A 10 -4.07 1.58 2.80
CA PHE A 10 -4.00 2.57 1.73
C PHE A 10 -5.36 2.67 1.01
N ILE A 11 -6.03 3.81 1.18
CA ILE A 11 -7.31 4.12 0.58
C ILE A 11 -7.16 5.49 -0.09
N PRO A 12 -6.87 5.55 -1.41
CA PRO A 12 -6.67 6.82 -2.08
C PRO A 12 -7.99 7.56 -2.28
N THR A 13 -7.89 8.88 -2.41
CA THR A 13 -8.97 9.71 -2.97
C THR A 13 -8.90 9.66 -4.50
N GLU A 14 -9.98 10.05 -5.18
CA GLU A 14 -9.97 10.16 -6.65
C GLU A 14 -8.84 11.08 -7.17
N ALA A 15 -8.64 12.22 -6.52
CA ALA A 15 -7.55 13.13 -6.86
C ALA A 15 -6.17 12.48 -6.64
N GLY A 16 -5.99 11.72 -5.56
CA GLY A 16 -4.77 10.97 -5.27
C GLY A 16 -4.50 9.88 -6.32
N THR A 17 -5.52 9.09 -6.68
CA THR A 17 -5.43 8.08 -7.74
C THR A 17 -5.04 8.72 -9.06
N LYS A 18 -5.69 9.83 -9.45
CA LYS A 18 -5.36 10.54 -10.68
C LYS A 18 -3.93 11.09 -10.68
N ALA A 19 -3.45 11.62 -9.56
CA ALA A 19 -2.10 12.11 -9.43
C ALA A 19 -1.07 10.98 -9.60
N LEU A 20 -1.27 9.85 -8.91
CA LEU A 20 -0.40 8.67 -8.97
C LEU A 20 -0.37 8.05 -10.36
N THR A 21 -1.54 7.80 -10.95
CA THR A 21 -1.66 7.23 -12.30
C THR A 21 -1.02 8.12 -13.37
N ASN A 22 -1.21 9.45 -13.29
CA ASN A 22 -0.55 10.38 -14.21
C ASN A 22 0.98 10.40 -14.03
N ALA A 23 1.47 10.27 -12.80
CA ALA A 23 2.90 10.17 -12.54
C ALA A 23 3.49 8.86 -13.10
N ALA A 24 2.81 7.73 -12.90
CA ALA A 24 3.20 6.44 -13.47
C ALA A 24 3.25 6.50 -15.01
N LYS A 25 2.22 7.08 -15.65
CA LYS A 25 2.16 7.28 -17.11
C LYS A 25 3.27 8.18 -17.66
N ARG A 26 3.86 9.05 -16.84
CA ARG A 26 5.04 9.86 -17.19
C ARG A 26 6.38 9.13 -16.98
N GLY A 27 6.35 7.86 -16.57
CA GLY A 27 7.54 7.03 -16.38
C GLY A 27 8.11 7.05 -14.95
N VAL A 28 7.35 7.47 -13.94
CA VAL A 28 7.74 7.31 -12.54
C VAL A 28 7.49 5.86 -12.11
N ASP A 29 8.51 5.17 -11.57
CA ASP A 29 8.33 3.84 -10.99
C ASP A 29 7.70 3.96 -9.60
N ILE A 30 6.44 3.57 -9.49
CA ILE A 30 5.65 3.73 -8.26
C ILE A 30 5.38 2.36 -7.64
N THR A 31 5.74 2.22 -6.37
CA THR A 31 5.43 1.04 -5.55
C THR A 31 4.64 1.42 -4.32
N ILE A 32 3.52 0.75 -4.07
CA ILE A 32 2.68 0.94 -2.89
C ILE A 32 2.61 -0.37 -2.12
N VAL A 33 2.93 -0.32 -0.83
CA VAL A 33 2.84 -1.44 0.10
C VAL A 33 1.78 -1.13 1.16
N THR A 34 0.78 -1.99 1.26
CA THR A 34 -0.34 -1.84 2.21
C THR A 34 -0.68 -3.17 2.89
N ASN A 35 -1.41 -3.11 4.01
CA ASN A 35 -2.02 -4.32 4.56
C ASN A 35 -3.09 -4.85 3.60
N SER A 36 -3.25 -6.18 3.56
CA SER A 36 -4.40 -6.78 2.92
C SER A 36 -5.68 -6.28 3.60
N LEU A 37 -6.59 -5.74 2.78
CA LEU A 37 -7.89 -5.26 3.23
C LEU A 37 -8.72 -6.35 3.93
N ALA A 38 -8.43 -7.63 3.66
CA ALA A 38 -9.05 -8.82 4.26
C ALA A 38 -8.81 -8.99 5.78
N SER A 39 -8.42 -7.93 6.48
CA SER A 39 -8.09 -8.00 7.91
C SER A 39 -9.18 -7.47 8.85
N ASN A 40 -10.24 -6.80 8.37
CA ASN A 40 -11.32 -6.27 9.22
C ASN A 40 -12.73 -6.45 8.62
N ASP A 41 -13.68 -6.90 9.46
CA ASP A 41 -15.09 -7.25 9.17
C ASP A 41 -16.01 -6.06 8.85
N VAL A 42 -15.63 -5.15 7.94
CA VAL A 42 -16.52 -4.07 7.49
C VAL A 42 -16.51 -3.96 5.97
N PHE A 43 -17.56 -4.49 5.33
CA PHE A 43 -17.81 -4.46 3.88
C PHE A 43 -17.63 -3.06 3.24
N ALA A 44 -17.85 -1.98 4.00
CA ALA A 44 -17.80 -0.60 3.51
C ALA A 44 -16.42 -0.15 3.00
N VAL A 45 -15.31 -0.66 3.55
CA VAL A 45 -13.96 -0.29 3.10
C VAL A 45 -13.51 -1.07 1.86
N HIS A 46 -14.05 -2.26 1.64
CA HIS A 46 -13.71 -3.08 0.46
C HIS A 46 -14.16 -2.44 -0.85
N GLY A 47 -15.35 -1.83 -0.89
CA GLY A 47 -15.86 -1.19 -2.11
C GLY A 47 -15.04 0.03 -2.55
N TRP A 48 -14.56 0.83 -1.59
CA TRP A 48 -13.86 2.08 -1.91
C TRP A 48 -12.46 1.85 -2.47
N TYR A 49 -11.68 0.92 -1.89
CA TYR A 49 -10.37 0.58 -2.43
C TYR A 49 -10.48 -0.18 -3.76
N ALA A 50 -11.42 -1.13 -3.87
CA ALA A 50 -11.63 -1.89 -5.10
C ALA A 50 -11.89 -0.96 -6.30
N LYS A 51 -12.62 0.14 -6.09
CA LYS A 51 -12.90 1.17 -7.11
C LYS A 51 -11.64 1.75 -7.76
N TYR A 52 -10.57 1.96 -6.98
CA TYR A 52 -9.35 2.64 -7.48
C TYR A 52 -8.21 1.66 -7.77
N ARG A 53 -8.30 0.42 -7.28
CA ARG A 53 -7.26 -0.59 -7.44
C ARG A 53 -6.95 -0.84 -8.92
N GLU A 54 -7.98 -0.98 -9.73
CA GLU A 54 -7.85 -1.28 -11.16
C GLU A 54 -7.11 -0.15 -11.89
N ASP A 55 -7.57 1.10 -11.72
CA ASP A 55 -6.91 2.29 -12.29
C ASP A 55 -5.41 2.37 -11.94
N LEU A 56 -5.05 2.06 -10.69
CA LEU A 56 -3.66 2.07 -10.25
C LEU A 56 -2.85 1.00 -10.99
N LEU A 57 -3.33 -0.24 -10.99
CA LEU A 57 -2.66 -1.38 -11.62
C LEU A 57 -2.51 -1.18 -13.14
N GLU A 58 -3.56 -0.74 -13.82
CA GLU A 58 -3.53 -0.47 -15.26
C GLU A 58 -2.55 0.64 -15.64
N SER A 59 -2.28 1.59 -14.74
CA SER A 59 -1.28 2.64 -14.95
C SER A 59 0.17 2.17 -14.77
N GLY A 60 0.39 0.92 -14.41
CA GLY A 60 1.73 0.33 -14.18
C GLY A 60 2.23 0.45 -12.74
N ILE A 61 1.37 0.87 -11.79
CA ILE A 61 1.75 0.96 -10.37
C ILE A 61 1.84 -0.44 -9.76
N LYS A 62 2.94 -0.69 -9.03
CA LYS A 62 3.15 -1.95 -8.30
C LYS A 62 2.45 -1.87 -6.95
N LEU A 63 1.47 -2.74 -6.72
CA LEU A 63 0.68 -2.75 -5.50
C LEU A 63 0.88 -4.07 -4.74
N TRP A 64 1.46 -3.99 -3.55
CA TRP A 64 1.79 -5.13 -2.70
C TRP A 64 0.94 -5.13 -1.44
N GLU A 65 0.25 -6.24 -1.18
CA GLU A 65 -0.61 -6.43 -0.02
C GLU A 65 0.01 -7.42 0.97
N VAL A 66 0.24 -6.98 2.20
CA VAL A 66 0.73 -7.83 3.30
C VAL A 66 -0.41 -8.70 3.82
N LYS A 67 -0.32 -10.01 3.61
CA LYS A 67 -1.33 -10.98 4.07
C LYS A 67 -1.28 -11.11 5.59
N SER A 68 -2.44 -11.01 6.24
CA SER A 68 -2.61 -11.21 7.69
C SER A 68 -2.23 -12.63 8.16
N SER A 69 -2.32 -13.61 7.27
CA SER A 69 -1.93 -15.01 7.50
C SER A 69 -0.48 -15.33 7.13
N ALA A 70 0.31 -14.33 6.71
CA ALA A 70 1.72 -14.54 6.45
C ALA A 70 2.40 -14.98 7.76
N LYS A 71 2.80 -16.26 7.83
CA LYS A 71 3.68 -16.76 8.90
C LYS A 71 5.03 -16.06 8.75
N LEU A 72 5.16 -14.85 9.28
CA LEU A 72 6.45 -14.18 9.40
C LEU A 72 7.36 -15.07 10.23
N LYS A 73 8.41 -15.64 9.61
CA LYS A 73 9.42 -16.48 10.27
C LYS A 73 10.35 -15.67 11.21
N SER A 74 9.89 -14.56 11.79
CA SER A 74 10.74 -13.70 12.63
C SER A 74 10.36 -13.83 14.11
N LYS A 75 11.32 -14.30 14.91
CA LYS A 75 11.29 -14.36 16.38
C LYS A 75 11.53 -12.98 17.00
N TRP A 76 10.70 -11.99 16.69
CA TRP A 76 10.70 -10.72 17.44
C TRP A 76 9.29 -10.41 17.93
N SER A 77 8.88 -11.12 18.98
CA SER A 77 7.73 -10.74 19.80
C SER A 77 8.26 -10.17 21.11
N LEU A 78 8.46 -8.86 21.14
CA LEU A 78 8.38 -8.10 22.39
C LEU A 78 6.92 -7.62 22.46
N THR A 79 6.08 -8.49 23.03
CA THR A 79 4.72 -8.20 23.49
C THR A 79 3.74 -7.66 22.44
N GLY A 80 2.97 -8.55 21.79
CA GLY A 80 1.82 -8.15 20.98
C GLY A 80 1.38 -9.23 20.00
N SER A 81 0.08 -9.41 19.84
CA SER A 81 -0.61 -10.51 19.12
C SER A 81 -0.02 -10.94 17.77
N SER A 82 -0.19 -12.22 17.41
CA SER A 82 0.33 -12.91 16.21
C SER A 82 -0.21 -12.46 14.85
N ARG A 83 -0.84 -11.28 14.76
CA ARG A 83 -1.33 -10.69 13.51
C ARG A 83 -0.23 -9.78 12.96
N ALA A 84 0.22 -10.06 11.74
CA ALA A 84 1.10 -9.16 11.02
C ALA A 84 0.32 -7.90 10.63
N SER A 85 0.62 -6.78 11.27
CA SER A 85 0.10 -5.46 10.89
C SER A 85 1.24 -4.56 10.45
N LEU A 86 1.21 -4.10 9.20
CA LEU A 86 2.07 -3.02 8.73
C LEU A 86 1.64 -1.74 9.47
N HIS A 87 2.46 -1.19 10.34
CA HIS A 87 2.17 0.09 11.04
C HIS A 87 3.00 1.27 10.50
N ALA A 88 4.03 0.97 9.71
CA ALA A 88 4.92 1.95 9.12
C ALA A 88 4.15 2.89 8.18
N LYS A 89 4.39 4.19 8.33
CA LYS A 89 3.95 5.25 7.42
C LYS A 89 5.23 5.88 6.95
N ALA A 90 5.61 5.56 5.73
CA ALA A 90 6.84 6.04 5.18
C ALA A 90 6.69 6.23 3.69
N MET A 91 7.41 7.19 3.14
CA MET A 91 7.56 7.30 1.70
C MET A 91 8.98 7.67 1.32
N THR A 92 9.42 7.13 0.19
CA THR A 92 10.70 7.51 -0.42
C THR A 92 10.51 8.15 -1.78
N ILE A 93 11.38 9.10 -2.10
CA ILE A 93 11.44 9.75 -3.42
C ILE A 93 12.86 9.60 -3.95
N ASP A 94 12.97 9.06 -5.17
CA ASP A 94 14.22 8.88 -5.93
C ASP A 94 15.33 8.18 -5.13
N ASP A 95 14.94 7.34 -4.16
CA ASP A 95 15.82 6.65 -3.22
C ASP A 95 16.77 7.57 -2.44
N LYS A 96 16.41 8.86 -2.33
CA LYS A 96 17.25 9.92 -1.71
C LYS A 96 16.59 10.56 -0.50
N THR A 97 15.27 10.68 -0.52
CA THR A 97 14.53 11.35 0.54
C THR A 97 13.55 10.37 1.16
N LEU A 98 13.60 10.23 2.50
CA LEU A 98 12.69 9.42 3.30
C LEU A 98 11.87 10.34 4.21
N PHE A 99 10.57 10.09 4.28
CA PHE A 99 9.62 10.73 5.20
C PHE A 99 8.94 9.68 6.07
#